data_AF-A0A7X5Q466-F1
#
_entry.id   AF-A0A7X5Q466-F1
#
_cell.length_a   1.000
_cell.length_b   1.000
_cell.length_c   1.000
_cell.angle_alpha   90.00
_cell.angle_beta   90.00
_cell.angle_gamma   90.00
#
_symmetry.space_group_name_H-M   'P 1'
#
loop_
_entity.id
_entity.type
_entity.pdbx_description
1 polymer ?
#
loop_
_entity_poly.entity_id
_entity_poly.type
_entity_poly.pdbx_seq_one_letter_code
_entity_poly.pdbx_strand_id
1 'polypeptide(L)'
;MNFTREPIIETIITPKEGHKLIVRNSKGSGQEEYVVDAIEVVSFGHSFFFRSLERPKSFLVPVSDYEVVEAKETRVVLKNASFERAIKIGGGRKEKVAEPEAQEPAAVEQRLEKKRERRRYRRRRGGSP
;
A
#
# COMPACT_ATOMS: atom_id res chain seq x y z
N MET A 1 -10.29 -10.59 -45.60
CA MET A 1 -8.87 -10.48 -46.00
C MET A 1 -8.03 -10.58 -44.75
N ASN A 2 -7.39 -11.72 -44.51
CA ASN A 2 -6.49 -11.94 -43.36
C ASN A 2 -5.05 -11.70 -43.84
N PHE A 3 -4.60 -10.44 -43.80
CA PHE A 3 -3.26 -10.07 -44.27
C PHE A 3 -2.15 -10.19 -43.22
N THR A 4 -2.51 -10.49 -41.98
CA THR A 4 -1.55 -10.75 -40.91
C THR A 4 -1.66 -12.23 -40.56
N ARG A 5 -0.63 -13.01 -40.91
CA ARG A 5 -0.43 -14.28 -40.22
C ARG A 5 -0.42 -13.97 -38.72
N GLU A 6 -1.20 -14.69 -37.94
CA GLU A 6 -1.15 -14.56 -36.50
C GLU A 6 0.29 -14.83 -36.04
N PRO A 7 0.84 -14.02 -35.12
CA PRO A 7 2.16 -14.28 -34.55
C PRO A 7 2.20 -15.69 -33.97
N ILE A 8 3.25 -16.43 -34.32
CA ILE A 8 3.47 -17.77 -33.79
C ILE A 8 4.10 -17.61 -32.41
N ILE A 9 3.50 -18.22 -31.38
CA ILE A 9 4.10 -18.29 -30.05
C ILE A 9 5.13 -19.40 -30.08
N GLU A 10 6.41 -19.02 -30.05
CA GLU A 10 7.54 -19.95 -30.08
C GLU A 10 7.75 -20.59 -28.70
N THR A 11 7.68 -19.77 -27.65
CA THR A 11 7.80 -20.22 -26.26
C THR A 11 7.17 -19.22 -25.28
N ILE A 12 6.96 -19.67 -24.05
CA ILE A 12 6.54 -18.84 -22.92
C ILE A 12 7.60 -18.96 -21.83
N ILE A 13 8.07 -17.83 -21.32
CA ILE A 13 9.01 -17.75 -20.20
C ILE A 13 8.20 -17.38 -18.95
N THR A 14 8.39 -18.17 -17.90
CA THR A 14 7.81 -17.93 -16.57
C THR A 14 8.94 -17.86 -15.53
N PRO A 15 8.82 -16.99 -14.51
CA PRO A 15 9.80 -16.88 -13.43
C PRO A 15 9.70 -18.06 -12.47
N LYS A 16 10.72 -18.24 -11.62
CA LYS A 16 10.62 -19.16 -10.49
C LYS A 16 9.64 -18.64 -9.45
N GLU A 17 9.21 -19.52 -8.56
CA GLU A 17 8.33 -19.16 -7.46
C GLU A 17 8.90 -18.00 -6.63
N GLY A 18 8.06 -17.00 -6.34
CA GLY A 18 8.45 -15.79 -5.60
C GLY A 18 9.29 -14.78 -6.40
N HIS A 19 9.37 -14.92 -7.73
CA HIS A 19 10.07 -14.00 -8.62
C HIS A 19 9.12 -13.42 -9.67
N LYS A 20 9.52 -12.29 -10.26
CA LYS A 20 8.87 -11.63 -11.40
C LYS A 20 9.87 -11.52 -12.55
N LEU A 21 9.37 -11.39 -13.77
CA LEU A 21 10.21 -11.07 -14.92
C LEU A 21 10.23 -9.57 -15.12
N ILE A 22 11.43 -9.06 -15.39
CA ILE A 22 11.71 -7.68 -15.76
C ILE A 22 12.20 -7.67 -17.19
N VAL A 23 11.52 -6.93 -18.06
CA VAL A 23 11.87 -6.77 -19.47
C VAL A 23 12.32 -5.34 -19.65
N ARG A 24 13.59 -5.15 -20.02
CA ARG A 24 14.18 -3.82 -20.10
C ARG A 24 15.01 -3.64 -21.36
N ASN A 25 15.02 -2.42 -21.88
CA ASN A 25 15.83 -2.07 -23.04
C ASN A 25 17.33 -2.16 -22.68
N SER A 26 18.09 -2.95 -23.43
CA SER A 26 19.52 -3.19 -23.20
C SER A 26 20.43 -2.10 -23.78
N LYS A 27 19.89 -1.20 -24.62
CA LYS A 27 20.63 -0.18 -25.38
C LYS A 27 20.39 1.25 -24.90
N GLY A 28 19.46 1.46 -23.96
CA GLY A 28 19.07 2.78 -23.44
C GLY A 28 19.34 2.94 -21.95
N SER A 29 19.12 4.14 -21.41
CA SER A 29 19.34 4.47 -19.99
C SER A 29 18.26 3.92 -19.03
N GLY A 30 17.70 2.73 -19.32
CA GLY A 30 16.76 2.02 -18.44
C GLY A 30 15.39 2.67 -18.26
N GLN A 31 14.96 3.58 -19.15
CA GLN A 31 13.68 4.29 -18.96
C GLN A 31 12.45 3.45 -19.32
N GLU A 32 12.62 2.36 -20.07
CA GLU A 32 11.53 1.50 -20.49
C GLU A 32 11.71 0.10 -19.89
N GLU A 33 11.00 -0.13 -18.79
CA GLU A 33 10.97 -1.37 -18.03
C GLU A 33 9.54 -1.87 -17.87
N TYR A 34 9.37 -3.18 -18.01
CA TYR A 34 8.11 -3.89 -17.82
C TYR A 34 8.30 -4.99 -16.79
N VAL A 35 7.44 -5.03 -15.78
CA VAL A 35 7.40 -6.12 -14.78
C VAL A 35 6.18 -6.97 -15.08
N VAL A 36 6.39 -8.26 -15.35
CA VAL A 36 5.34 -9.20 -15.77
C VAL A 36 5.45 -10.54 -15.04
N ASP A 37 4.35 -11.28 -15.01
CA ASP A 37 4.28 -12.64 -14.47
C ASP A 37 4.72 -13.70 -15.47
N ALA A 38 4.48 -13.45 -16.75
CA ALA A 38 4.95 -14.30 -17.83
C ALA A 38 5.20 -13.48 -19.10
N ILE A 39 5.98 -14.04 -20.02
CA ILE A 39 6.22 -13.40 -21.31
C ILE A 39 6.26 -14.42 -22.43
N GLU A 40 5.66 -14.06 -23.55
CA GLU A 40 5.65 -14.88 -24.75
C GLU A 40 6.78 -14.42 -25.66
N VAL A 41 7.52 -15.36 -26.24
CA VAL A 41 8.41 -15.10 -27.37
C VAL A 41 7.61 -15.43 -28.62
N VAL A 42 7.36 -14.41 -29.44
CA VAL A 42 6.56 -14.54 -30.65
C VAL A 42 7.38 -14.25 -31.90
N SER A 43 7.09 -14.97 -32.98
CA SER A 43 7.73 -14.75 -34.28
C SER A 43 6.77 -14.19 -35.32
N PHE A 44 7.32 -13.30 -36.15
CA PHE A 44 6.70 -12.83 -37.40
C PHE A 44 7.66 -13.16 -38.54
N GLY A 45 7.51 -14.34 -39.13
CA GLY A 45 8.48 -14.84 -40.11
C GLY A 45 9.82 -15.14 -39.45
N HIS A 46 10.86 -14.36 -39.77
CA HIS A 46 12.22 -14.54 -39.23
C HIS A 46 12.58 -13.54 -38.12
N SER A 47 11.61 -12.74 -37.66
CA SER A 47 11.81 -11.73 -36.62
C SER A 47 11.14 -12.15 -35.31
N PHE A 48 11.81 -11.92 -34.17
CA PHE A 48 11.37 -12.35 -32.85
C PHE A 48 11.10 -11.17 -31.91
N PHE A 49 10.05 -11.30 -31.11
CA PHE A 49 9.59 -10.27 -30.18
C PHE A 49 9.21 -10.88 -28.83
N PHE A 50 9.43 -10.11 -27.79
CA PHE A 50 8.84 -10.35 -26.48
C PHE A 50 7.45 -9.69 -26.43
N ARG A 51 6.43 -10.46 -26.07
CA ARG A 51 5.04 -10.02 -25.96
C ARG A 51 4.48 -10.28 -24.57
N SER A 52 3.83 -9.28 -24.00
CA SER A 52 2.94 -9.48 -22.85
C SER A 52 1.58 -8.86 -23.14
N LEU A 53 0.52 -9.62 -22.82
CA LEU A 53 -0.87 -9.19 -22.90
C LEU A 53 -1.42 -8.77 -21.53
N GLU A 54 -0.56 -8.73 -20.50
CA GLU A 54 -0.93 -8.32 -19.14
C GLU A 54 -1.38 -6.86 -19.11
N ARG A 55 -2.47 -6.59 -18.40
CA ARG A 55 -2.99 -5.23 -18.17
C ARG A 55 -2.40 -4.68 -16.87
N PRO A 56 -2.13 -3.36 -16.77
CA PRO A 56 -2.57 -2.29 -17.66
C PRO A 56 -1.64 -1.99 -18.84
N LYS A 57 -0.44 -2.60 -18.90
CA LYS A 57 0.62 -2.19 -19.83
C LYS A 57 1.09 -3.37 -20.69
N SER A 58 0.28 -3.72 -21.69
CA SER A 58 0.65 -4.70 -22.71
C SER A 58 1.74 -4.14 -23.62
N PHE A 59 2.64 -4.98 -24.11
CA PHE A 59 3.71 -4.56 -25.00
C PHE A 59 4.11 -5.64 -26.01
N LEU A 60 4.82 -5.19 -27.04
CA LEU A 60 5.49 -6.03 -28.04
C LEU A 60 6.82 -5.35 -28.37
N VAL A 61 7.94 -5.95 -28.00
CA VAL A 61 9.27 -5.35 -28.15
C VAL A 61 10.26 -6.32 -28.80
N PRO A 62 11.23 -5.85 -29.61
CA PRO A 62 12.14 -6.73 -30.33
C PRO A 62 13.15 -7.37 -29.38
N VAL A 63 13.38 -8.68 -29.55
CA VAL A 63 14.36 -9.44 -28.74
C VAL A 63 15.79 -8.88 -28.90
N SER A 64 16.09 -8.20 -30.01
CA SER A 64 17.41 -7.62 -30.28
C SER A 64 17.77 -6.43 -29.39
N ASP A 65 16.78 -5.78 -28.78
CA ASP A 65 16.95 -4.50 -28.06
C ASP A 65 16.56 -4.64 -26.58
N TYR A 66 15.97 -5.76 -26.19
CA TYR A 66 15.46 -5.99 -24.85
C TYR A 66 16.07 -7.26 -24.25
N GLU A 67 16.27 -7.23 -22.94
CA GLU A 67 16.68 -8.38 -22.16
C GLU A 67 15.63 -8.70 -21.08
N VAL A 68 15.54 -9.98 -20.72
CA VAL A 68 14.65 -10.48 -19.68
C VAL A 68 15.49 -10.86 -18.47
N VAL A 69 15.20 -10.25 -17.33
CA VAL A 69 15.87 -10.48 -16.06
C VAL A 69 14.86 -11.02 -15.05
N GLU A 70 15.23 -12.05 -14.32
CA GLU A 70 14.42 -12.56 -13.22
C GLU A 70 14.78 -11.81 -11.92
N ALA A 71 13.78 -11.26 -11.23
CA ALA A 71 13.97 -10.50 -10.00
C ALA A 71 13.12 -11.05 -8.86
N LYS A 72 13.71 -11.15 -7.66
CA LYS A 72 13.02 -11.64 -6.46
C LYS A 72 11.95 -10.64 -6.02
N GLU A 73 10.70 -11.11 -5.93
CA GLU A 73 9.57 -10.28 -5.53
C GLU A 73 9.62 -10.03 -4.01
N THR A 74 10.08 -8.84 -3.61
CA THR A 74 10.09 -8.44 -2.19
C THR A 74 8.88 -7.58 -1.90
N ARG A 75 7.91 -8.12 -1.14
CA ARG A 75 6.74 -7.37 -0.69
C ARG A 75 6.99 -6.80 0.70
N VAL A 76 7.01 -5.48 0.82
CA VAL A 76 7.06 -4.78 2.11
C VAL A 76 5.66 -4.29 2.44
N VAL A 77 5.14 -4.73 3.59
CA VAL A 77 3.86 -4.24 4.10
C VAL A 77 4.07 -2.82 4.63
N LEU A 78 3.40 -1.85 4.02
CA LEU A 78 3.36 -0.48 4.52
C LEU A 78 2.34 -0.36 5.66
N LYS A 79 2.45 0.69 6.48
CA LYS A 79 1.48 0.97 7.55
C LYS A 79 0.07 1.05 6.95
N ASN A 80 -0.88 0.38 7.60
CA ASN A 80 -2.28 0.43 7.20
C ASN A 80 -2.79 1.88 7.22
N ALA A 81 -3.61 2.23 6.22
CA ALA A 81 -4.29 3.53 6.20
C ALA A 81 -5.29 3.60 7.36
N SER A 82 -4.98 4.41 8.38
CA SER A 82 -5.92 4.73 9.44
C SER A 82 -6.76 5.94 9.02
N PHE A 83 -8.04 5.71 8.73
CA PHE A 83 -9.00 6.80 8.54
C PHE A 83 -9.60 7.17 9.90
N GLU A 84 -9.11 8.23 10.53
CA GLU A 84 -9.83 8.85 11.65
C GLU A 84 -11.06 9.57 11.09
N ARG A 85 -12.20 8.85 11.03
CA ARG A 85 -13.49 9.48 10.75
C ARG A 85 -13.96 10.27 11.96
N ALA A 86 -13.41 11.47 12.11
CA ALA A 86 -13.99 12.52 12.95
C ALA A 86 -13.75 13.89 12.30
N ILE A 87 -14.18 14.06 11.04
CA ILE A 87 -14.31 15.40 10.46
C ILE A 87 -15.55 16.02 11.11
N LYS A 88 -15.37 16.67 12.26
CA LYS A 88 -16.34 17.65 12.78
C LYS A 88 -16.33 18.84 11.83
N ILE A 89 -17.29 18.89 10.91
CA ILE A 89 -17.57 20.08 10.11
C ILE A 89 -18.15 21.14 11.06
N GLY A 90 -17.26 21.92 11.69
CA GLY A 90 -17.60 23.07 12.50
C GLY A 90 -17.89 24.29 11.63
N GLY A 91 -19.04 24.29 10.96
CA GLY A 91 -19.55 25.44 10.23
C GLY A 91 -20.68 26.12 10.99
N GLY A 92 -20.39 27.25 11.64
CA GLY A 92 -21.45 28.09 12.24
C GLY A 92 -20.97 29.05 13.31
N ARG A 93 -20.18 30.06 12.94
CA ARG A 93 -19.95 31.23 13.79
C ARG A 93 -21.10 32.23 13.56
N LYS A 94 -22.03 32.37 14.51
CA LYS A 94 -22.71 33.63 14.83
C LYS A 94 -22.98 33.70 16.34
N GLU A 95 -22.51 34.79 16.92
CA GLU A 95 -22.49 35.16 18.33
C GLU A 95 -23.89 35.31 18.93
N LYS A 96 -24.06 34.93 20.21
CA LYS A 96 -24.78 35.72 21.22
C LYS A 96 -24.14 35.52 22.60
N VAL A 97 -23.97 36.65 23.28
CA VAL A 97 -23.33 36.90 24.59
C VAL A 97 -24.14 36.30 25.76
N ALA A 98 -23.45 35.69 26.73
CA ALA A 98 -23.78 35.73 28.16
C ALA A 98 -22.65 35.08 29.01
N GLU A 99 -21.95 35.88 29.81
CA GLU A 99 -21.25 35.46 31.04
C GLU A 99 -22.21 35.69 32.24
N PRO A 100 -21.92 35.20 33.48
CA PRO A 100 -21.16 34.03 33.92
C PRO A 100 -21.90 33.23 35.03
N GLU A 101 -21.64 31.93 35.25
CA GLU A 101 -21.92 31.30 36.55
C GLU A 101 -20.80 30.34 36.98
N ALA A 102 -20.31 30.60 38.20
CA ALA A 102 -19.20 29.97 38.87
C ALA A 102 -19.52 28.51 39.24
N GLN A 103 -18.64 27.58 38.86
CA GLN A 103 -18.67 26.22 39.41
C GLN A 103 -17.88 26.18 40.72
N GLU A 104 -18.60 25.89 41.80
CA GLU A 104 -18.15 25.88 43.18
C GLU A 104 -17.02 24.85 43.46
N PRO A 105 -16.05 25.19 44.34
CA PRO A 105 -14.90 24.34 44.66
C PRO A 105 -15.24 23.03 45.41
N ALA A 106 -16.45 22.92 45.98
CA ALA A 106 -16.85 21.78 46.82
C ALA A 106 -17.01 20.46 46.04
N ALA A 107 -17.41 20.51 44.77
CA ALA A 107 -17.62 19.30 43.96
C ALA A 107 -16.29 18.63 43.54
N VAL A 108 -15.22 19.43 43.39
CA VAL A 108 -13.88 18.94 43.04
C VAL A 108 -13.19 18.31 44.26
N GLU A 109 -13.36 18.91 45.45
CA GLU A 109 -12.82 18.37 46.71
C GLU A 109 -13.44 17.02 47.08
N GLN A 110 -14.77 16.87 47.00
CA GLN A 110 -15.44 15.61 47.30
C GLN A 110 -14.98 14.45 46.39
N ARG A 111 -14.65 14.74 45.13
CA ARG A 111 -14.17 13.74 44.17
C ARG A 111 -12.71 13.33 44.43
N LEU A 112 -11.89 14.27 44.92
CA LEU A 112 -10.51 14.00 45.32
C LEU A 112 -10.43 13.24 46.65
N GLU A 113 -11.32 13.54 47.60
CA GLU A 113 -11.36 12.88 48.90
C GLU A 113 -11.79 11.41 48.78
N LYS A 114 -12.86 11.12 48.01
CA LYS A 114 -13.27 9.73 47.69
C LYS A 114 -12.15 8.93 47.00
N LYS A 115 -11.33 9.59 46.16
CA LYS A 115 -10.18 8.97 45.49
C LYS A 115 -9.02 8.70 46.45
N ARG A 116 -8.77 9.58 47.42
CA ARG A 116 -7.75 9.39 48.47
C ARG A 116 -8.17 8.30 49.47
N GLU A 117 -9.45 8.23 49.83
CA GLU A 117 -9.98 7.23 50.75
C GLU A 117 -9.86 5.82 50.18
N ARG A 118 -10.24 5.61 48.91
CA ARG A 118 -10.03 4.33 48.20
C ARG A 118 -8.57 3.89 48.19
N ARG A 119 -7.62 4.81 48.07
CA ARG A 119 -6.18 4.50 48.13
C ARG A 119 -5.72 4.10 49.54
N ARG A 120 -6.25 4.72 50.60
CA ARG A 120 -5.94 4.34 51.99
C ARG A 120 -6.49 2.97 52.35
N TYR A 121 -7.72 2.67 51.93
CA TYR A 121 -8.35 1.37 52.20
C TYR A 121 -7.55 0.21 51.59
N ARG A 122 -7.04 0.39 50.36
CA ARG A 122 -6.22 -0.62 49.68
C ARG A 122 -4.88 -0.89 50.36
N ARG A 123 -4.28 0.11 51.01
CA ARG A 123 -3.02 -0.04 51.76
C ARG A 123 -3.21 -0.76 53.10
N ARG A 124 -4.38 -0.68 53.73
CA ARG A 124 -4.66 -1.34 55.02
C ARG A 124 -4.98 -2.83 54.90
N ARG A 125 -5.44 -3.30 53.74
CA ARG A 125 -5.77 -4.72 53.49
C ARG A 125 -4.65 -5.55 52.86
N GLY A 126 -3.49 -4.94 52.59
CA GLY A 126 -2.32 -5.63 52.04
C GLY A 126 -1.15 -5.59 53.01
N GLY A 127 -1.15 -6.51 53.97
CA GLY A 127 0.06 -7.00 54.65
C GLY A 127 0.54 -6.21 55.87
N SER A 128 0.09 -6.63 57.05
CA SER A 128 0.96 -6.73 58.23
C SER A 128 1.70 -8.09 58.16
N PRO A 129 2.85 -8.24 58.85
CA PRO A 129 3.94 -9.18 58.56
C PRO A 129 3.62 -10.66 58.71
#